data_AF-A0A8J2L1K3-F1
#
_entry.id   AF-A0A8J2L1K3-F1
#
_cell.length_a   1.000
_cell.length_b   1.000
_cell.length_c   1.000
_cell.angle_alpha   90.00
_cell.angle_beta   90.00
_cell.angle_gamma   90.00
#
_symmetry.space_group_name_H-M   'P 1'
#
loop_
_entity.id
_entity.type
_entity.pdbx_description
1 polymer ?
#
loop_
_entity_poly.entity_id
_entity_poly.type
_entity_poly.pdbx_seq_one_letter_code
_entity_poly.pdbx_strand_id
1 'polypeptide(L)'
;FDASAAILLTTERQVNGVGIDVVSIDAGSATTFPAHKIFAKRGVYMIENVANLHLLPPKGFRMFAVPFKVDAGTGSPTRLIAQLP
;
A
#
# COMPACT_ATOMS: atom_id res chain seq x y z
N PHE A 1 6.14 5.49 -5.70
CA PHE A 1 7.25 5.60 -4.74
C PHE A 1 8.55 5.32 -5.44
N ASP A 2 9.63 6.02 -5.07
CA ASP A 2 10.99 5.64 -5.44
C ASP A 2 11.63 4.75 -4.36
N ALA A 3 12.87 4.33 -4.59
CA ALA A 3 13.57 3.44 -3.66
C ALA A 3 13.84 4.09 -2.30
N SER A 4 14.18 5.39 -2.27
CA SER A 4 14.54 6.09 -1.03
C SER A 4 13.32 6.26 -0.12
N ALA A 5 12.16 6.62 -0.69
CA ALA A 5 10.91 6.70 0.05
C ALA A 5 10.49 5.33 0.61
N ALA A 6 10.62 4.27 -0.19
CA ALA A 6 10.32 2.91 0.27
C ALA A 6 11.25 2.47 1.42
N ILE A 7 12.54 2.80 1.36
CA ILE A 7 13.49 2.54 2.46
C ILE A 7 13.05 3.31 3.71
N LEU A 8 12.87 4.62 3.63
CA LEU A 8 12.50 5.46 4.78
C LEU A 8 11.23 4.97 5.47
N LEU A 9 10.17 4.70 4.70
CA LEU A 9 8.89 4.25 5.23
C LEU A 9 8.99 2.89 5.94
N THR A 10 9.88 2.02 5.49
CA THR A 10 10.01 0.67 6.01
C THR A 10 11.05 0.54 7.12
N THR A 11 12.08 1.39 7.17
CA THR A 11 13.13 1.36 8.19
C THR A 11 12.85 2.30 9.35
N GLU A 12 12.45 3.53 9.06
CA GLU A 12 12.32 4.57 10.09
C GLU A 12 10.89 4.75 10.58
N ARG A 13 9.90 4.53 9.71
CA ARG A 13 8.47 4.69 10.08
C ARG A 13 7.78 3.37 10.37
N GLN A 14 8.35 2.25 9.89
CA GLN A 14 7.84 0.89 10.10
C GLN A 14 6.34 0.78 9.80
N VAL A 15 5.91 1.33 8.66
CA VAL A 15 4.50 1.32 8.28
C VAL A 15 3.99 -0.10 8.02
N ASN A 16 2.74 -0.37 8.37
CA ASN A 16 2.10 -1.66 8.14
C ASN A 16 1.73 -1.86 6.65
N GLY A 17 1.48 -0.77 5.92
CA GLY A 17 1.10 -0.80 4.52
C GLY A 17 1.16 0.57 3.87
N VAL A 18 1.16 0.59 2.55
CA VAL A 18 1.07 1.78 1.69
C VAL A 18 -0.10 1.64 0.73
N GLY A 19 -0.76 2.76 0.42
CA GLY A 19 -1.89 2.82 -0.49
C GLY A 19 -1.67 3.87 -1.57
N ILE A 20 -2.11 3.60 -2.80
CA ILE A 20 -2.06 4.54 -3.93
C ILE A 20 -3.34 4.44 -4.77
N ASP A 21 -3.70 5.54 -5.41
CA ASP A 21 -4.90 5.69 -6.26
C ASP A 21 -4.68 5.29 -7.73
N VAL A 22 -3.49 4.79 -8.07
CA VAL A 22 -3.16 4.27 -9.41
C VAL A 22 -2.86 2.77 -9.37
N VAL A 23 -2.57 2.21 -10.55
CA VAL A 23 -2.38 0.77 -10.80
C VAL A 23 -1.03 0.21 -10.35
N SER A 24 -0.14 1.03 -9.79
CA SER A 24 1.20 0.60 -9.37
C SER A 24 1.74 1.48 -8.25
N ILE A 25 2.31 0.87 -7.21
CA ILE A 25 3.08 1.56 -6.16
C ILE A 25 4.38 2.17 -6.72
N ASP A 26 4.96 1.62 -7.79
CA ASP A 26 6.12 2.19 -8.47
C ASP A 26 5.69 3.23 -9.52
N ALA A 27 6.62 4.09 -9.93
CA ALA A 27 6.36 5.01 -11.05
C ALA A 27 6.04 4.23 -12.33
N GLY A 28 5.13 4.75 -13.17
CA GLY A 28 4.71 4.05 -14.41
C GLY A 28 5.84 3.81 -15.42
N SER A 29 6.94 4.55 -15.33
CA SER A 29 8.15 4.35 -16.14
C SER A 29 9.15 3.34 -15.54
N ALA A 30 8.88 2.81 -14.34
CA ALA A 30 9.79 1.89 -13.66
C ALA A 30 9.78 0.51 -14.32
N THR A 31 10.97 0.00 -14.65
CA THR A 31 11.15 -1.34 -15.22
C THR A 31 11.67 -2.36 -14.20
N THR A 32 12.26 -1.87 -13.10
CA THR A 32 12.90 -2.72 -12.07
C THR A 32 12.07 -2.83 -10.79
N PHE A 33 10.97 -2.07 -10.67
CA PHE A 33 10.01 -2.06 -9.56
C PHE A 33 10.67 -2.05 -8.16
N PRO A 34 11.55 -1.06 -7.88
CA PRO A 34 12.30 -1.03 -6.64
C PRO A 34 11.41 -0.89 -5.40
N ALA A 35 10.33 -0.09 -5.45
CA ALA A 35 9.46 0.09 -4.29
C ALA A 35 8.73 -1.21 -3.96
N HIS A 36 8.16 -1.90 -4.95
CA HIS A 36 7.54 -3.21 -4.76
C HIS A 36 8.49 -4.20 -4.07
N LYS A 37 9.73 -4.32 -4.56
CA LYS A 37 10.71 -5.25 -4.01
C LYS A 37 11.06 -4.92 -2.56
N ILE A 38 11.21 -3.64 -2.24
CA ILE A 38 11.57 -3.19 -0.89
C ILE A 38 10.41 -3.43 0.09
N PHE A 39 9.19 -3.03 -0.28
CA PHE A 39 8.00 -3.24 0.55
C PHE A 39 7.74 -4.74 0.77
N ALA A 40 7.75 -5.56 -0.28
CA ALA A 40 7.52 -7.00 -0.20
C ALA A 40 8.57 -7.71 0.67
N LYS A 41 9.86 -7.40 0.50
CA LYS A 41 10.94 -7.99 1.32
C LYS A 41 10.79 -7.69 2.82
N ARG A 42 10.11 -6.60 3.16
CA ARG A 42 9.90 -6.15 4.54
C ARG A 42 8.50 -6.44 5.07
N GLY A 43 7.68 -7.17 4.32
CA GLY A 43 6.33 -7.57 4.74
C GLY A 43 5.34 -6.39 4.82
N VAL A 44 5.59 -5.30 4.10
CA VAL A 44 4.68 -4.15 4.04
C VAL A 44 3.64 -4.38 2.96
N TYR A 45 2.35 -4.25 3.33
CA TYR A 45 1.24 -4.42 2.39
C TYR A 45 1.17 -3.27 1.38
N MET A 46 0.77 -3.59 0.16
CA MET A 46 0.59 -2.63 -0.93
C MET A 46 -0.86 -2.67 -1.40
N ILE A 47 -1.53 -1.53 -1.41
CA ILE A 47 -2.93 -1.39 -1.83
C ILE A 47 -2.99 -0.41 -3.00
N GLU A 48 -3.48 -0.89 -4.14
CA GLU A 48 -3.52 -0.13 -5.38
C GLU A 48 -4.96 0.22 -5.76
N ASN A 49 -5.12 1.21 -6.64
CA ASN A 49 -6.42 1.69 -7.11
C ASN A 49 -7.35 2.16 -5.98
N VAL A 50 -6.80 2.79 -4.94
CA VAL A 50 -7.58 3.31 -3.81
C VAL A 50 -8.38 4.54 -4.24
N ALA A 51 -9.70 4.46 -4.14
CA ALA A 51 -10.59 5.58 -4.44
C ALA A 51 -10.88 6.45 -3.21
N ASN A 52 -11.43 7.65 -3.45
CA ASN A 52 -12.01 8.54 -2.43
C ASN A 52 -11.06 9.01 -1.31
N LEU A 53 -9.74 8.99 -1.54
CA LEU A 53 -8.75 9.45 -0.57
C LEU A 53 -8.96 10.90 -0.11
N HIS A 54 -9.52 11.75 -0.98
CA HIS A 54 -9.85 13.15 -0.68
C HIS A 54 -10.93 13.33 0.40
N LEU A 55 -11.67 12.27 0.75
CA LEU A 55 -12.66 12.30 1.84
C LEU A 55 -12.05 11.99 3.21
N LEU A 56 -10.78 11.57 3.27
CA LEU A 56 -10.13 11.14 4.50
C LEU A 56 -9.39 12.31 5.18
N PRO A 57 -9.45 12.42 6.51
CA PRO A 57 -8.57 13.33 7.23
C PRO A 57 -7.12 12.80 7.17
N PRO A 58 -6.10 13.66 7.30
CA PRO A 58 -4.70 13.23 7.29
C PRO A 58 -4.32 12.20 8.36
N LYS A 59 -5.08 12.15 9.47
CA LYS A 59 -4.89 11.19 10.57
C LYS A 59 -6.19 10.95 11.33
N GLY A 60 -6.23 9.88 12.12
CA GLY A 60 -7.33 9.59 13.07
C GLY A 60 -8.42 8.66 12.56
N PHE A 61 -8.36 8.20 11.31
CA PHE A 61 -9.28 7.20 10.78
C PHE A 61 -8.72 5.77 10.94
N ARG A 62 -9.59 4.76 10.89
CA ARG A 62 -9.21 3.34 10.82
C ARG A 62 -9.47 2.78 9.44
N MET A 63 -8.52 2.00 8.92
CA MET A 63 -8.64 1.35 7.61
C MET A 63 -8.80 -0.16 7.79
N PHE A 64 -9.71 -0.75 7.02
CA PHE A 64 -9.93 -2.19 6.94
C PHE A 64 -9.63 -2.65 5.51
N ALA A 65 -8.62 -3.50 5.37
CA ALA A 65 -8.32 -4.23 4.14
C ALA A 65 -8.55 -5.72 4.41
N VAL A 66 -9.54 -6.31 3.73
CA VAL A 66 -9.99 -7.68 3.96
C VAL A 66 -9.91 -8.44 2.62
N PRO A 67 -8.69 -8.85 2.22
CA PRO A 67 -8.49 -9.59 0.98
C PRO A 67 -9.12 -10.99 1.06
N PHE A 68 -9.39 -11.58 -0.11
CA PHE A 68 -9.78 -12.98 -0.19
C PHE A 68 -8.66 -13.90 0.33
N LYS A 69 -9.06 -14.96 1.04
CA LYS A 69 -8.17 -16.02 1.51
C LYS A 69 -7.86 -16.98 0.36
N VAL A 70 -6.87 -16.61 -0.45
CA VAL A 70 -6.37 -17.42 -1.58
C VAL A 70 -5.24 -18.30 -1.09
N ASP A 71 -5.30 -19.61 -1.38
CA ASP A 71 -4.23 -20.54 -1.02
C ASP A 71 -2.92 -20.16 -1.73
N ALA A 72 -1.82 -20.06 -0.97
CA ALA A 72 -0.53 -19.54 -1.41
C ALA A 72 -0.60 -18.20 -2.19
N GLY A 73 -1.64 -17.40 -1.98
CA GLY A 73 -1.87 -16.16 -2.72
C GLY A 73 -0.84 -15.07 -2.40
N THR A 74 -0.34 -14.39 -3.44
CA THR A 74 0.56 -13.23 -3.29
C THR A 74 -0.20 -11.92 -3.08
N GLY A 75 -1.50 -11.91 -3.38
CA GLY A 75 -2.41 -10.79 -3.22
C GLY A 75 -3.81 -11.16 -3.73
N SER A 76 -4.80 -10.34 -3.44
CA SER A 76 -6.15 -10.48 -4.01
C SER A 76 -6.90 -9.15 -3.94
N PRO A 77 -7.96 -8.96 -4.76
CA PRO A 77 -8.85 -7.83 -4.61
C PRO A 77 -9.44 -7.77 -3.20
N THR A 78 -9.66 -6.55 -2.71
CA THR A 78 -10.25 -6.31 -1.38
C THR A 78 -11.27 -5.18 -1.47
N ARG A 79 -12.30 -5.23 -0.62
CA ARG A 79 -13.11 -4.05 -0.34
C ARG A 79 -12.40 -3.23 0.74
N LEU A 80 -11.77 -2.12 0.34
CA LEU A 80 -11.17 -1.19 1.29
C LEU A 80 -12.25 -0.34 1.95
N ILE A 81 -12.23 -0.26 3.28
CA ILE A 81 -13.16 0.54 4.07
C ILE A 81 -12.37 1.44 5.00
N ALA A 82 -12.75 2.71 5.09
CA ALA A 82 -12.25 3.62 6.10
C ALA A 82 -13.39 3.99 7.06
N GLN A 83 -13.14 3.84 8.36
CA GLN A 83 -14.00 4.35 9.42
C GLN A 83 -13.42 5.69 9.90
N LEU A 84 -14.20 6.76 9.73
CA LEU A 84 -13.87 8.09 10.21
C LEU A 84 -14.02 8.19 11.75
N PRO A 85 -13.37 9.16 12.40
CA PRO A 85 -13.51 9.42 13.83
C PRO A 85 -14.95 9.56 14.32
#